data_AF-A0A7X5YGF0-F1
#
_entry.id   AF-A0A7X5YGF0-F1
#
_cell.length_a   1.000
_cell.length_b   1.000
_cell.length_c   1.000
_cell.angle_alpha   90.00
_cell.angle_beta   90.00
_cell.angle_gamma   90.00
#
_symmetry.space_group_name_H-M   'P 1'
#
loop_
_entity.id
_entity.type
_entity.pdbx_description
1 polymer ?
#
loop_
_entity_poly.entity_id
_entity_poly.type
_entity_poly.pdbx_seq_one_letter_code
_entity_poly.pdbx_strand_id
1 'polypeptide(L)'
;MVNKSWRIAMACSIALAFMSCENQKFNDTFVDSERVHVDTLSTELQKVRDYVPQYAVVAHRGSTYWTPEETEAAYRWAREMGADYLEADLQVSKDGVILALHDTDLKRTTNIEDVFGERFPEKTRREYYDLLGYSAQKIDSLIDADKKAFVPNYPCSYTYYELMLLDAGTWFNQDAVSQEQARTGFSRNHQYISTLQDLIMYSKGFKLERYAQDAPQPTGHVNIWGNAYQNERVVKTMVATNEEFSNPVNFGVKDKVVRYGFGYVKDDLGTSGNIPGIYIEFKEPWLNPSNFEQMVYNELKMENVTGFAEKLNMNIIAGGEEPESNPFYKDGKINVGNTNGKVILQTFSLQSLTRVCDLFDGQVPMCFLLWKGTGATDLTYDDPQGYASFINLAVKYKAHFIGPCIAGAPNNYPELNYPWQHNLIHRAKMKNHPYSFDTYDQMAKYFGQYNWGSDGGSRYEAPYLDAFFTNHTDMSLQYMVDFGYRKSPAPTEIPDAREVLDNLGYEK
;
A
#
# COMPACT_ATOMS: atom_id res chain seq x y z
N MET A 1 -59.48 33.75 52.48
CA MET A 1 -58.90 34.60 51.43
C MET A 1 -58.01 33.74 50.55
N VAL A 2 -58.50 33.52 49.33
CA VAL A 2 -57.92 32.65 48.29
C VAL A 2 -56.93 33.48 47.47
N ASN A 3 -55.71 32.98 47.25
CA ASN A 3 -54.79 33.53 46.24
C ASN A 3 -54.12 32.35 45.52
N LYS A 4 -54.75 31.87 44.44
CA LYS A 4 -54.43 32.17 43.03
C LYS A 4 -53.03 31.73 42.60
N SER A 5 -52.93 30.44 42.34
CA SER A 5 -52.02 29.80 41.39
C SER A 5 -52.25 30.34 39.97
N TRP A 6 -51.22 30.92 39.36
CA TRP A 6 -51.16 31.19 37.91
C TRP A 6 -50.05 30.33 37.32
N ARG A 7 -50.46 29.31 36.55
CA ARG A 7 -49.60 28.60 35.60
C ARG A 7 -49.55 29.45 34.34
N ILE A 8 -48.37 29.92 33.96
CA ILE A 8 -48.13 30.49 32.63
C ILE A 8 -47.97 29.30 31.69
N ALA A 9 -49.03 28.99 30.93
CA ALA A 9 -48.95 28.13 29.76
C ALA A 9 -48.44 28.98 28.60
N MET A 10 -47.15 28.86 28.28
CA MET A 10 -46.61 29.39 27.04
C MET A 10 -46.87 28.34 25.96
N ALA A 11 -47.91 28.57 25.17
CA ALA A 11 -48.20 27.82 23.97
C ALA A 11 -47.12 28.12 22.93
N CYS A 12 -46.06 27.31 22.91
CA CYS A 12 -45.21 27.19 21.72
C CYS A 12 -45.90 26.21 20.78
N SER A 13 -46.55 26.76 19.78
CA SER A 13 -47.03 26.06 18.60
C SER A 13 -45.85 25.35 17.94
N ILE A 14 -45.63 24.09 18.27
CA ILE A 14 -44.79 23.20 17.47
C ILE A 14 -45.59 22.96 16.19
N ALA A 15 -45.32 23.75 15.17
CA ALA A 15 -45.59 23.35 13.80
C ALA A 15 -44.68 22.15 13.51
N LEU A 16 -45.19 20.96 13.80
CA LEU A 16 -44.69 19.71 13.24
C LEU A 16 -44.87 19.83 11.73
N ALA A 17 -43.84 20.35 11.05
CA ALA A 17 -43.64 20.06 9.65
C ALA A 17 -43.38 18.55 9.57
N PHE A 18 -44.45 17.78 9.38
CA PHE A 18 -44.37 16.46 8.79
C PHE A 18 -43.81 16.66 7.37
N MET A 19 -42.49 16.75 7.26
CA MET A 19 -41.85 16.38 5.99
C MET A 19 -42.06 14.88 5.89
N SER A 20 -43.01 14.52 5.03
CA SER A 20 -43.21 13.17 4.54
C SER A 20 -41.85 12.58 4.17
N CYS A 21 -41.30 11.73 5.03
CA CYS A 21 -40.38 10.69 4.59
C CYS A 21 -41.23 9.65 3.86
N GLU A 22 -41.74 10.03 2.70
CA GLU A 22 -42.12 9.06 1.70
C GLU A 22 -40.85 8.31 1.32
N ASN A 23 -40.89 6.98 1.45
CA ASN A 23 -39.89 6.08 0.93
C ASN A 23 -39.58 6.46 -0.54
N GLN A 24 -38.56 7.29 -0.76
CA GLN A 24 -37.96 7.47 -2.07
C GLN A 24 -37.28 6.13 -2.38
N LYS A 25 -38.04 5.22 -2.99
CA LYS A 25 -37.46 4.03 -3.58
C LYS A 25 -36.57 4.52 -4.72
N PHE A 26 -35.27 4.51 -4.49
CA PHE A 26 -34.29 4.67 -5.55
C PHE A 26 -34.42 3.46 -6.48
N ASN A 27 -35.21 3.61 -7.54
CA ASN A 27 -35.53 2.53 -8.48
C ASN A 27 -34.81 2.73 -9.82
N ASP A 28 -34.15 3.87 -10.02
CA ASP A 28 -33.47 4.20 -11.27
C ASP A 28 -32.12 4.86 -10.96
N THR A 29 -31.06 4.06 -11.02
CA THR A 29 -29.68 4.51 -10.78
C THR A 29 -29.27 5.67 -11.69
N PHE A 30 -29.88 5.86 -12.86
CA PHE A 30 -29.59 6.97 -13.78
C PHE A 30 -30.18 8.31 -13.32
N VAL A 31 -31.28 8.29 -12.57
CA VAL A 31 -31.94 9.50 -12.06
C VAL A 31 -31.50 9.80 -10.64
N ASP A 32 -31.31 8.75 -9.86
CA ASP A 32 -31.07 8.84 -8.43
C ASP A 32 -29.62 9.24 -8.12
N SER A 33 -28.66 8.85 -8.97
CA SER A 33 -27.26 9.29 -8.87
C SER A 33 -27.09 10.81 -9.01
N GLU A 34 -27.93 11.50 -9.78
CA GLU A 34 -27.85 12.96 -9.92
C GLU A 34 -28.48 13.71 -8.75
N ARG A 35 -29.40 13.06 -8.04
CA ARG A 35 -30.18 13.66 -6.94
C ARG A 35 -29.53 13.45 -5.58
N VAL A 36 -28.80 12.36 -5.40
CA VAL A 36 -28.13 12.07 -4.14
C VAL A 36 -27.09 13.16 -3.83
N HIS A 37 -27.09 13.57 -2.56
CA HIS A 37 -26.14 14.54 -2.05
C HIS A 37 -24.75 13.90 -1.91
N VAL A 38 -23.75 14.59 -2.45
CA VAL A 38 -22.34 14.29 -2.18
C VAL A 38 -21.65 15.55 -1.68
N ASP A 39 -20.87 15.41 -0.61
CA ASP A 39 -19.95 16.44 -0.15
C ASP A 39 -18.83 16.62 -1.17
N THR A 40 -18.21 17.80 -1.20
CA THR A 40 -17.15 18.10 -2.18
C THR A 40 -15.84 18.45 -1.49
N LEU A 41 -14.72 18.02 -2.06
CA LEU A 41 -13.40 18.45 -1.60
C LEU A 41 -13.24 19.98 -1.67
N SER A 42 -12.64 20.57 -0.65
CA SER A 42 -12.22 21.97 -0.68
C SER A 42 -11.17 22.21 -1.76
N THR A 43 -10.93 23.47 -2.14
CA THR A 43 -9.90 23.82 -3.13
C THR A 43 -8.51 23.34 -2.70
N GLU A 44 -8.20 23.41 -1.40
CA GLU A 44 -6.93 22.97 -0.82
C GLU A 44 -6.73 21.46 -0.97
N LEU A 45 -7.77 20.66 -0.68
CA LEU A 45 -7.72 19.21 -0.88
C LEU A 45 -7.67 18.84 -2.37
N GLN A 46 -8.36 19.59 -3.23
CA GLN A 46 -8.26 19.38 -4.68
C GLN A 46 -6.84 19.61 -5.22
N LYS A 47 -6.08 20.53 -4.62
CA LYS A 47 -4.67 20.74 -4.96
C LYS A 47 -3.81 19.51 -4.63
N VAL A 48 -4.01 18.91 -3.46
CA VAL A 48 -3.29 17.69 -3.05
C VAL A 48 -3.70 16.49 -3.91
N ARG A 49 -4.99 16.35 -4.24
CA ARG A 49 -5.51 15.38 -5.23
C ARG A 49 -4.79 15.50 -6.59
N ASP A 50 -4.35 16.70 -6.96
CA ASP A 50 -3.71 16.98 -8.24
C ASP A 50 -2.19 16.81 -8.22
N TYR A 51 -1.61 16.39 -7.09
CA TYR A 51 -0.23 15.90 -7.03
C TYR A 51 -0.03 14.54 -7.71
N VAL A 52 -1.11 13.87 -8.12
CA VAL A 52 -1.04 12.56 -8.80
C VAL A 52 -1.29 12.76 -10.31
N PRO A 53 -0.42 12.22 -11.20
CA PRO A 53 -0.61 12.31 -12.63
C PRO A 53 -1.91 11.64 -13.08
N GLN A 54 -2.51 12.19 -14.14
CA GLN A 54 -3.70 11.59 -14.74
C GLN A 54 -3.34 10.26 -15.40
N TYR A 55 -4.19 9.27 -15.17
CA TYR A 55 -4.05 7.87 -15.59
C TYR A 55 -2.78 7.19 -15.09
N ALA A 56 -2.36 7.51 -13.87
CA ALA A 56 -1.22 6.85 -13.25
C ALA A 56 -1.40 5.32 -13.24
N VAL A 57 -0.38 4.61 -13.71
CA VAL A 57 -0.32 3.14 -13.67
C VAL A 57 0.34 2.73 -12.35
N VAL A 58 -0.42 2.09 -11.49
CA VAL A 58 0.04 1.61 -10.18
C VAL A 58 0.34 0.12 -10.28
N ALA A 59 1.61 -0.24 -10.08
CA ALA A 59 2.05 -1.63 -10.06
C ALA A 59 1.62 -2.29 -8.75
N HIS A 60 0.48 -2.98 -8.79
CA HIS A 60 -0.13 -3.63 -7.63
C HIS A 60 0.83 -4.68 -7.07
N ARG A 61 1.31 -4.46 -5.84
CA ARG A 61 2.35 -5.25 -5.16
C ARG A 61 3.65 -5.45 -5.95
N GLY A 62 3.99 -4.49 -6.82
CA GLY A 62 5.13 -4.59 -7.73
C GLY A 62 4.89 -5.42 -9.00
N SER A 63 3.62 -5.70 -9.34
CA SER A 63 3.15 -6.46 -10.53
C SER A 63 3.20 -7.98 -10.40
N THR A 64 2.17 -8.52 -9.74
CA THR A 64 2.12 -9.94 -9.33
C THR A 64 2.06 -10.97 -10.46
N TYR A 65 1.82 -10.58 -11.72
CA TYR A 65 1.87 -11.54 -12.83
C TYR A 65 3.30 -12.01 -13.16
N TRP A 66 4.29 -11.12 -13.01
CA TRP A 66 5.66 -11.36 -13.50
C TRP A 66 6.64 -11.81 -12.41
N THR A 67 6.34 -11.50 -11.15
CA THR A 67 7.29 -11.60 -10.04
C THR A 67 6.61 -11.94 -8.73
N PRO A 68 7.32 -12.59 -7.78
CA PRO A 68 6.81 -12.78 -6.41
C PRO A 68 6.46 -11.43 -5.78
N GLU A 69 5.21 -11.30 -5.35
CA GLU A 69 4.64 -10.03 -4.85
C GLU A 69 5.44 -9.41 -3.70
N GLU A 70 5.54 -8.09 -3.68
CA GLU A 70 6.15 -7.29 -2.61
C GLU A 70 7.63 -7.59 -2.30
N THR A 71 8.34 -8.17 -3.26
CA THR A 71 9.79 -8.47 -3.17
C THR A 71 10.65 -7.44 -3.89
N GLU A 72 11.97 -7.50 -3.68
CA GLU A 72 12.95 -6.74 -4.46
C GLU A 72 12.75 -6.94 -5.98
N ALA A 73 12.47 -8.16 -6.42
CA ALA A 73 12.23 -8.48 -7.83
C ALA A 73 11.05 -7.70 -8.40
N ALA A 74 9.91 -7.71 -7.69
CA ALA A 74 8.69 -7.04 -8.12
C ALA A 74 8.87 -5.53 -8.24
N TYR A 75 9.39 -4.89 -7.20
CA TYR A 75 9.53 -3.44 -7.18
C TYR A 75 10.56 -2.92 -8.19
N ARG A 76 11.70 -3.61 -8.32
CA ARG A 76 12.70 -3.21 -9.33
C ARG A 76 12.17 -3.44 -10.74
N TRP A 77 11.50 -4.57 -11.00
CA TRP A 77 10.90 -4.83 -12.30
C TRP A 77 9.86 -3.78 -12.68
N ALA A 78 8.90 -3.49 -11.81
CA ALA A 78 7.86 -2.48 -12.07
C ALA A 78 8.43 -1.07 -12.31
N ARG A 79 9.49 -0.69 -11.59
CA ARG A 79 10.22 0.56 -11.82
C ARG A 79 10.83 0.60 -13.23
N GLU A 80 11.52 -0.47 -13.63
CA GLU A 80 12.16 -0.54 -14.95
C GLU A 80 11.13 -0.56 -16.10
N MET A 81 9.97 -1.20 -15.90
CA MET A 81 8.86 -1.14 -16.85
C MET A 81 8.28 0.27 -17.02
N GLY A 82 8.43 1.14 -16.03
CA GLY A 82 7.95 2.51 -16.06
C GLY A 82 6.57 2.71 -15.42
N ALA A 83 6.23 1.90 -14.40
CA ALA A 83 5.09 2.21 -13.52
C ALA A 83 5.22 3.62 -12.91
N ASP A 84 4.10 4.29 -12.71
CA ASP A 84 4.08 5.60 -12.06
C ASP A 84 4.23 5.47 -10.53
N TYR A 85 3.69 4.38 -9.98
CA TYR A 85 3.73 4.06 -8.55
C TYR A 85 4.02 2.58 -8.30
N LEU A 86 4.73 2.31 -7.21
CA LEU A 86 4.92 0.99 -6.62
C LEU A 86 3.98 0.84 -5.42
N GLU A 87 3.12 -0.17 -5.44
CA GLU A 87 2.13 -0.38 -4.37
C GLU A 87 2.59 -1.43 -3.35
N ALA A 88 2.27 -1.22 -2.07
CA ALA A 88 2.58 -2.16 -1.00
C ALA A 88 1.53 -2.15 0.12
N ASP A 89 1.29 -3.32 0.69
CA ASP A 89 0.43 -3.58 1.83
C ASP A 89 1.22 -3.55 3.13
N LEU A 90 0.82 -2.73 4.11
CA LEU A 90 1.64 -2.52 5.31
C LEU A 90 1.18 -3.34 6.52
N GLN A 91 2.14 -4.06 7.10
CA GLN A 91 2.05 -4.69 8.42
C GLN A 91 3.33 -4.45 9.24
N VAL A 92 3.44 -5.04 10.43
CA VAL A 92 4.61 -4.84 11.30
C VAL A 92 5.13 -6.15 11.89
N SER A 93 6.45 -6.26 12.03
CA SER A 93 7.11 -7.30 12.81
C SER A 93 6.98 -7.07 14.32
N LYS A 94 7.33 -8.09 15.12
CA LYS A 94 7.39 -8.01 16.59
C LYS A 94 8.27 -6.87 17.10
N ASP A 95 9.35 -6.55 16.39
CA ASP A 95 10.34 -5.54 16.78
C ASP A 95 10.15 -4.19 16.07
N GLY A 96 8.98 -3.98 15.45
CA GLY A 96 8.56 -2.67 14.97
C GLY A 96 9.05 -2.30 13.57
N VAL A 97 9.54 -3.27 12.78
CA VAL A 97 9.88 -3.07 11.37
C VAL A 97 8.60 -3.14 10.54
N ILE A 98 8.37 -2.13 9.71
CA ILE A 98 7.19 -2.04 8.84
C ILE A 98 7.45 -2.86 7.59
N LEU A 99 6.59 -3.85 7.34
CA LEU A 99 6.70 -4.86 6.30
C LEU A 99 5.75 -4.51 5.14
N ALA A 100 6.17 -4.84 3.92
CA ALA A 100 5.28 -5.01 2.77
C ALA A 100 4.79 -6.47 2.78
N LEU A 101 3.55 -6.68 3.22
CA LEU A 101 2.91 -7.99 3.34
C LEU A 101 1.37 -7.88 3.24
N HIS A 102 0.81 -8.42 2.18
CA HIS A 102 -0.65 -8.43 1.94
C HIS A 102 -1.45 -9.29 2.93
N ASP A 103 -1.05 -10.54 3.13
CA ASP A 103 -1.84 -11.53 3.87
C ASP A 103 -1.70 -11.37 5.38
N THR A 104 -2.72 -11.77 6.15
CA THR A 104 -2.67 -11.74 7.62
C THR A 104 -1.63 -12.69 8.22
N ASP A 105 -1.19 -13.68 7.46
CA ASP A 105 -0.16 -14.65 7.86
C ASP A 105 0.90 -14.82 6.77
N LEU A 106 1.98 -15.52 7.12
CA LEU A 106 3.16 -15.70 6.28
C LEU A 106 3.08 -16.91 5.34
N LYS A 107 1.98 -17.68 5.34
CA LYS A 107 1.98 -19.05 4.78
C LYS A 107 2.00 -19.09 3.26
N ARG A 108 1.25 -18.20 2.61
CA ARG A 108 1.09 -18.25 1.14
C ARG A 108 2.35 -17.81 0.42
N THR A 109 3.01 -16.77 0.91
CA THR A 109 4.07 -16.05 0.20
C THR A 109 5.46 -16.26 0.79
N THR A 110 5.62 -17.22 1.72
CA THR A 110 6.92 -17.56 2.30
C THR A 110 7.06 -19.06 2.58
N ASN A 111 8.25 -19.51 2.95
CA ASN A 111 8.53 -20.86 3.43
C ASN A 111 8.42 -21.02 4.97
N ILE A 112 7.59 -20.21 5.64
CA ILE A 112 7.44 -20.21 7.12
C ILE A 112 7.21 -21.61 7.72
N GLU A 113 6.43 -22.45 7.03
CA GLU A 113 6.10 -23.80 7.48
C GLU A 113 7.32 -24.73 7.51
N ASP A 114 8.27 -24.53 6.59
CA ASP A 114 9.51 -25.30 6.52
C ASP A 114 10.55 -24.81 7.54
N VAL A 115 10.63 -23.48 7.73
CA VAL A 115 11.66 -22.86 8.59
C VAL A 115 11.30 -22.98 10.07
N PHE A 116 10.08 -22.59 10.44
CA PHE A 116 9.63 -22.57 11.84
C PHE A 116 8.46 -23.52 12.10
N GLY A 117 7.56 -23.68 11.12
CA GLY A 117 6.27 -24.33 11.34
C GLY A 117 5.47 -23.59 12.43
N GLU A 118 4.71 -24.34 13.21
CA GLU A 118 3.93 -23.77 14.32
C GLU A 118 4.73 -23.54 15.62
N ARG A 119 6.05 -23.72 15.60
CA ARG A 119 6.89 -23.72 16.81
C ARG A 119 7.43 -22.33 17.11
N PHE A 120 7.48 -21.99 18.41
CA PHE A 120 8.22 -20.81 18.86
C PHE A 120 9.72 -20.94 18.52
N PRO A 121 10.33 -19.97 17.83
CA PRO A 121 11.71 -20.04 17.35
C PRO A 121 12.73 -19.73 18.46
N GLU A 122 12.71 -20.48 19.57
CA GLU A 122 13.48 -20.14 20.78
C GLU A 122 14.97 -19.93 20.54
N LYS A 123 15.61 -20.82 19.77
CA LYS A 123 17.04 -20.73 19.48
C LYS A 123 17.35 -19.40 18.79
N THR A 124 16.64 -19.10 17.71
CA THR A 124 16.80 -17.88 16.90
C THR A 124 16.47 -16.63 17.71
N ARG A 125 15.41 -16.64 18.52
CA ARG A 125 15.04 -15.53 19.39
C ARG A 125 16.10 -15.22 20.44
N ARG A 126 16.77 -16.25 20.99
CA ARG A 126 17.88 -16.08 21.93
C ARG A 126 19.10 -15.45 21.25
N GLU A 127 19.45 -15.90 20.05
CA GLU A 127 20.53 -15.32 19.22
C GLU A 127 20.25 -13.85 18.91
N TYR A 128 19.01 -13.51 18.53
CA TYR A 128 18.57 -12.13 18.34
C TYR A 128 18.78 -11.26 19.60
N TYR A 129 18.37 -11.72 20.79
CA TYR A 129 18.55 -10.94 22.00
C TYR A 129 20.02 -10.83 22.45
N ASP A 130 20.83 -11.85 22.18
CA ASP A 130 22.27 -11.82 22.44
C ASP A 130 22.95 -10.76 21.57
N LEU A 131 22.57 -10.65 20.29
CA LEU A 131 23.04 -9.59 19.38
C LEU A 131 22.64 -8.18 19.83
N LEU A 132 21.55 -8.03 20.60
CA LEU A 132 21.16 -6.78 21.24
C LEU A 132 21.94 -6.49 22.56
N GLY A 133 22.83 -7.38 22.97
CA GLY A 133 23.65 -7.24 24.16
C GLY A 133 22.88 -7.45 25.47
N TYR A 134 21.79 -8.21 25.46
CA TYR A 134 21.02 -8.50 26.67
C TYR A 134 21.72 -9.56 27.54
N SER A 135 21.60 -9.42 28.87
CA SER A 135 22.15 -10.41 29.79
C SER A 135 21.36 -11.73 29.73
N ALA A 136 22.01 -12.86 30.00
CA ALA A 136 21.37 -14.19 29.98
C ALA A 136 20.05 -14.24 30.80
N GLN A 137 20.05 -13.65 32.01
CA GLN A 137 18.85 -13.56 32.84
C GLN A 137 17.71 -12.77 32.17
N LYS A 138 18.03 -11.68 31.49
CA LYS A 138 17.04 -10.89 30.75
C LYS A 138 16.52 -11.67 29.54
N ILE A 139 17.41 -12.37 28.82
CA ILE A 139 17.03 -13.23 27.69
C ILE A 139 16.05 -14.31 28.16
N ASP A 140 16.35 -15.03 29.24
CA ASP A 140 15.45 -16.06 29.78
C ASP A 140 14.06 -15.50 30.10
N SER A 141 14.01 -14.34 30.77
CA SER A 141 12.74 -13.68 31.09
C SER A 141 11.94 -13.26 29.85
N LEU A 142 12.61 -12.78 28.80
CA LEU A 142 11.95 -12.37 27.56
C LEU A 142 11.45 -13.57 26.77
N ILE A 143 12.24 -14.64 26.70
CA ILE A 143 11.83 -15.91 26.07
C ILE A 143 10.57 -16.48 26.73
N ASP A 144 10.49 -16.46 28.07
CA ASP A 144 9.32 -16.94 28.78
C ASP A 144 8.06 -16.09 28.52
N ALA A 145 8.23 -14.78 28.36
CA ALA A 145 7.14 -13.88 28.00
C ALA A 145 6.68 -14.10 26.55
N ASP A 146 7.64 -14.15 25.63
CA ASP A 146 7.38 -14.33 24.20
C ASP A 146 6.72 -15.67 23.89
N LYS A 147 7.17 -16.76 24.52
CA LYS A 147 6.56 -18.09 24.36
C LYS A 147 5.08 -18.12 24.72
N LYS A 148 4.66 -17.35 25.72
CA LYS A 148 3.26 -17.28 26.18
C LYS A 148 2.38 -16.47 25.23
N ALA A 149 2.97 -15.48 24.57
CA ALA A 149 2.27 -14.58 23.67
C ALA A 149 2.27 -15.06 22.21
N PHE A 150 3.22 -15.94 21.84
CA PHE A 150 3.47 -16.36 20.47
C PHE A 150 2.23 -16.92 19.76
N VAL A 151 1.91 -16.29 18.62
CA VAL A 151 0.91 -16.78 17.67
C VAL A 151 1.63 -17.19 16.39
N PRO A 152 1.65 -18.48 16.01
CA PRO A 152 2.42 -18.93 14.86
C PRO A 152 1.95 -18.30 13.55
N ASN A 153 2.88 -18.08 12.62
CA ASN A 153 2.66 -17.58 11.26
C ASN A 153 2.17 -16.12 11.14
N TYR A 154 1.83 -15.45 12.24
CA TYR A 154 1.51 -14.02 12.22
C TYR A 154 2.80 -13.19 12.18
N PRO A 155 2.96 -12.25 11.24
CA PRO A 155 4.19 -11.47 11.08
C PRO A 155 4.62 -10.75 12.36
N CYS A 156 3.65 -10.21 13.11
CA CYS A 156 3.89 -9.52 14.38
C CYS A 156 4.34 -10.45 15.52
N SER A 157 4.33 -11.78 15.36
CA SER A 157 4.92 -12.71 16.35
C SER A 157 6.42 -12.92 16.19
N TYR A 158 6.98 -12.52 15.04
CA TYR A 158 8.39 -12.74 14.68
C TYR A 158 9.14 -11.41 14.60
N THR A 159 10.40 -11.40 15.04
CA THR A 159 11.28 -10.24 14.83
C THR A 159 11.71 -10.18 13.37
N TYR A 160 12.12 -9.01 12.87
CA TYR A 160 12.60 -8.94 11.50
C TYR A 160 13.88 -9.77 11.28
N TYR A 161 14.69 -9.95 12.33
CA TYR A 161 15.79 -10.92 12.34
C TYR A 161 15.33 -12.34 11.95
N GLU A 162 14.20 -12.80 12.48
CA GLU A 162 13.62 -14.11 12.16
C GLU A 162 12.98 -14.13 10.78
N LEU A 163 12.27 -13.06 10.40
CA LEU A 163 11.61 -12.94 9.10
C LEU A 163 12.62 -12.91 7.94
N MET A 164 13.82 -12.38 8.16
CA MET A 164 14.92 -12.42 7.19
C MET A 164 15.44 -13.83 6.88
N LEU A 165 15.11 -14.83 7.70
CA LEU A 165 15.47 -16.24 7.45
C LEU A 165 14.46 -16.94 6.51
N LEU A 166 13.35 -16.27 6.19
CA LEU A 166 12.33 -16.80 5.29
C LEU A 166 12.63 -16.42 3.85
N ASP A 167 12.31 -17.33 2.93
CA ASP A 167 12.31 -17.09 1.50
C ASP A 167 10.91 -16.68 1.03
N ALA A 168 10.81 -15.47 0.48
CA ALA A 168 9.58 -14.89 -0.07
C ALA A 168 9.47 -15.00 -1.61
N GLY A 169 10.38 -15.75 -2.25
CA GLY A 169 10.48 -15.84 -3.71
C GLY A 169 10.08 -17.19 -4.29
N THR A 170 10.50 -18.29 -3.66
CA THR A 170 10.34 -19.64 -4.24
C THR A 170 8.88 -20.08 -4.41
N TRP A 171 7.97 -19.62 -3.56
CA TRP A 171 6.54 -19.97 -3.66
C TRP A 171 5.97 -19.64 -5.04
N PHE A 172 6.42 -18.54 -5.65
CA PHE A 172 5.96 -18.10 -6.97
C PHE A 172 6.31 -19.09 -8.08
N ASN A 173 7.46 -19.76 -7.97
CA ASN A 173 7.87 -20.80 -8.92
C ASN A 173 7.02 -22.08 -8.82
N GLN A 174 6.33 -22.26 -7.68
CA GLN A 174 5.55 -23.44 -7.35
C GLN A 174 4.04 -23.19 -7.49
N ASP A 175 3.63 -21.92 -7.53
CA ASP A 175 2.26 -21.52 -7.73
C ASP A 175 1.79 -21.87 -9.16
N ALA A 176 0.65 -22.54 -9.24
CA ALA A 176 0.12 -23.06 -10.50
C ALA A 176 -0.28 -21.94 -11.48
N VAL A 177 -0.68 -20.78 -10.96
CA VAL A 177 -1.06 -19.63 -11.78
C VAL A 177 0.18 -18.92 -12.34
N SER A 178 1.25 -18.87 -11.55
CA SER A 178 2.48 -18.14 -11.86
C SER A 178 3.55 -18.98 -12.56
N GLN A 179 3.35 -20.30 -12.67
CA GLN A 179 4.37 -21.26 -13.12
C GLN A 179 4.98 -20.94 -14.49
N GLU A 180 4.23 -20.30 -15.40
CA GLU A 180 4.76 -19.91 -16.71
C GLU A 180 5.88 -18.85 -16.60
N GLN A 181 5.81 -18.00 -15.58
CA GLN A 181 6.79 -16.97 -15.26
C GLN A 181 7.82 -17.42 -14.23
N ALA A 182 7.77 -18.69 -13.80
CA ALA A 182 8.74 -19.25 -12.87
C ALA A 182 10.17 -19.06 -13.38
N ARG A 183 11.05 -18.63 -12.47
CA ARG A 183 12.44 -18.30 -12.72
C ARG A 183 13.31 -18.78 -11.57
N THR A 184 14.36 -19.53 -11.89
CA THR A 184 15.33 -19.98 -10.88
C THR A 184 15.95 -18.82 -10.10
N GLY A 185 16.07 -17.64 -10.74
CA GLY A 185 16.54 -16.41 -10.10
C GLY A 185 15.73 -15.95 -8.88
N PHE A 186 14.41 -16.21 -8.83
CA PHE A 186 13.59 -15.83 -7.66
C PHE A 186 13.98 -16.61 -6.40
N SER A 187 14.32 -17.89 -6.55
CA SER A 187 14.84 -18.72 -5.46
C SER A 187 16.31 -18.40 -5.17
N ARG A 188 17.16 -18.33 -6.20
CA ARG A 188 18.61 -18.16 -6.07
C ARG A 188 19.00 -16.83 -5.43
N ASN A 189 18.26 -15.76 -5.74
CA ASN A 189 18.63 -14.41 -5.31
C ASN A 189 18.09 -14.06 -3.91
N HIS A 190 17.50 -15.02 -3.18
CA HIS A 190 16.85 -14.87 -1.87
C HIS A 190 15.98 -13.60 -1.79
N GLN A 191 14.69 -13.76 -2.09
CA GLN A 191 13.74 -12.68 -1.91
C GLN A 191 13.33 -12.60 -0.44
N TYR A 192 13.38 -11.40 0.12
CA TYR A 192 12.90 -11.12 1.48
C TYR A 192 11.48 -10.56 1.43
N ILE A 193 10.78 -10.69 2.56
CA ILE A 193 9.66 -9.80 2.88
C ILE A 193 10.24 -8.38 2.93
N SER A 194 9.91 -7.56 1.94
CA SER A 194 10.43 -6.20 1.84
C SER A 194 9.90 -5.37 3.02
N THR A 195 10.69 -4.40 3.45
CA THR A 195 10.25 -3.38 4.40
C THR A 195 9.72 -2.14 3.68
N LEU A 196 9.01 -1.26 4.38
CA LEU A 196 8.68 0.07 3.85
C LEU A 196 9.95 0.85 3.46
N GLN A 197 11.03 0.70 4.22
CA GLN A 197 12.32 1.29 3.88
C GLN A 197 12.85 0.72 2.56
N ASP A 198 12.77 -0.59 2.34
CA ASP A 198 13.17 -1.24 1.08
C ASP A 198 12.36 -0.67 -0.11
N LEU A 199 11.04 -0.58 0.02
CA LEU A 199 10.16 0.02 -1.01
C LEU A 199 10.59 1.44 -1.38
N ILE A 200 10.86 2.29 -0.38
CA ILE A 200 11.34 3.67 -0.60
C ILE A 200 12.67 3.64 -1.36
N MET A 201 13.60 2.79 -0.95
CA MET A 201 14.91 2.66 -1.60
C MET A 201 14.77 2.19 -3.06
N TYR A 202 13.93 1.19 -3.32
CA TYR A 202 13.68 0.71 -4.69
C TYR A 202 13.05 1.79 -5.56
N SER A 203 12.06 2.53 -5.06
CA SER A 203 11.44 3.65 -5.80
C SER A 203 12.45 4.75 -6.15
N LYS A 204 13.51 4.91 -5.33
CA LYS A 204 14.57 5.91 -5.49
C LYS A 204 15.76 5.42 -6.31
N GLY A 205 15.61 4.28 -6.98
CA GLY A 205 16.63 3.74 -7.88
C GLY A 205 17.78 3.06 -7.15
N PHE A 206 17.55 2.54 -5.94
CA PHE A 206 18.50 1.71 -5.20
C PHE A 206 18.06 0.24 -5.25
N LYS A 207 18.92 -0.63 -4.73
CA LYS A 207 18.69 -2.05 -4.48
C LYS A 207 19.36 -2.46 -3.16
N LEU A 208 19.11 -3.69 -2.70
CA LEU A 208 19.77 -4.20 -1.50
C LEU A 208 21.29 -4.29 -1.72
N GLU A 209 22.05 -3.85 -0.72
CA GLU A 209 23.47 -4.21 -0.63
C GLU A 209 23.53 -5.66 -0.17
N ARG A 210 24.22 -6.50 -0.93
CA ARG A 210 24.39 -7.93 -0.65
C ARG A 210 25.85 -8.25 -0.42
N TYR A 211 26.15 -9.21 0.45
CA TYR A 211 27.52 -9.65 0.67
C TYR A 211 28.09 -10.28 -0.60
N ALA A 212 29.26 -9.79 -1.01
CA ALA A 212 29.94 -10.28 -2.20
C ALA A 212 30.42 -11.73 -2.03
N GLN A 213 30.45 -12.46 -3.14
CA GLN A 213 31.05 -13.78 -3.20
C GLN A 213 32.54 -13.70 -2.84
N ASP A 214 33.00 -14.62 -2.01
CA ASP A 214 34.40 -14.76 -1.56
C ASP A 214 35.02 -13.55 -0.82
N ALA A 215 34.22 -12.55 -0.45
CA ALA A 215 34.65 -11.46 0.42
C ALA A 215 34.57 -11.88 1.90
N PRO A 216 35.54 -11.54 2.75
CA PRO A 216 35.44 -11.81 4.17
C PRO A 216 34.24 -11.07 4.79
N GLN A 217 33.58 -11.69 5.76
CA GLN A 217 32.58 -11.05 6.62
C GLN A 217 33.10 -9.68 7.11
N PRO A 218 32.45 -8.57 6.75
CA PRO A 218 32.87 -7.25 7.18
C PRO A 218 32.86 -7.13 8.70
N THR A 219 33.99 -6.72 9.27
CA THR A 219 34.10 -6.47 10.72
C THR A 219 33.16 -5.34 11.13
N GLY A 220 32.31 -5.59 12.13
CA GLY A 220 31.39 -4.60 12.70
C GLY A 220 29.96 -4.64 12.13
N HIS A 221 29.68 -5.48 11.13
CA HIS A 221 28.31 -5.76 10.69
C HIS A 221 27.63 -6.78 11.61
N VAL A 222 26.29 -6.81 11.59
CA VAL A 222 25.50 -7.80 12.33
C VAL A 222 25.58 -9.14 11.61
N ASN A 223 26.10 -10.16 12.29
CA ASN A 223 26.23 -11.50 11.72
C ASN A 223 24.92 -12.30 11.91
N ILE A 224 23.99 -12.13 10.96
CA ILE A 224 22.72 -12.88 10.93
C ILE A 224 22.92 -14.28 10.34
N TRP A 225 23.75 -14.37 9.30
CA TRP A 225 23.82 -15.53 8.40
C TRP A 225 24.89 -16.57 8.79
N GLY A 226 25.64 -16.31 9.87
CA GLY A 226 26.77 -17.14 10.26
C GLY A 226 27.82 -17.23 9.14
N ASN A 227 28.14 -18.45 8.71
CA ASN A 227 29.12 -18.68 7.64
C ASN A 227 28.49 -18.68 6.23
N ALA A 228 27.16 -18.69 6.12
CA ALA A 228 26.43 -18.76 4.86
C ALA A 228 25.85 -17.39 4.47
N TYR A 229 26.69 -16.35 4.49
CA TYR A 229 26.28 -14.95 4.27
C TYR A 229 26.35 -14.50 2.82
N GLN A 230 26.93 -15.29 1.92
CA GLN A 230 27.09 -14.90 0.52
C GLN A 230 25.73 -14.64 -0.13
N ASN A 231 25.61 -13.55 -0.89
CA ASN A 231 24.38 -13.09 -1.53
C ASN A 231 23.26 -12.64 -0.57
N GLU A 232 23.45 -12.77 0.74
CA GLU A 232 22.48 -12.29 1.72
C GLU A 232 22.54 -10.77 1.89
N ARG A 233 21.42 -10.16 2.32
CA ARG A 233 21.35 -8.72 2.57
C ARG A 233 22.28 -8.29 3.69
N VAL A 234 22.89 -7.14 3.51
CA VAL A 234 23.77 -6.52 4.49
C VAL A 234 22.95 -5.83 5.58
N VAL A 235 23.26 -6.17 6.84
CA VAL A 235 22.76 -5.49 8.03
C VAL A 235 23.96 -4.93 8.80
N LYS A 236 24.10 -3.60 8.79
CA LYS A 236 25.25 -2.89 9.37
C LYS A 236 25.11 -2.77 10.89
N THR A 237 23.91 -2.47 11.38
CA THR A 237 23.64 -2.30 12.81
C THR A 237 22.27 -2.84 13.18
N MET A 238 22.11 -3.22 14.46
CA MET A 238 20.84 -3.57 15.07
C MET A 238 20.81 -2.97 16.47
N VAL A 239 19.92 -2.01 16.69
CA VAL A 239 19.91 -1.20 17.92
C VAL A 239 18.52 -1.19 18.52
N ALA A 240 18.39 -1.74 19.73
CA ALA A 240 17.17 -1.60 20.52
C ALA A 240 17.01 -0.16 21.00
N THR A 241 15.84 0.42 20.77
CA THR A 241 15.52 1.77 21.22
C THR A 241 14.86 1.75 22.62
N ASN A 242 14.51 2.94 23.09
CA ASN A 242 13.66 3.11 24.27
C ASN A 242 12.17 3.14 23.91
N GLU A 243 11.83 3.08 22.63
CA GLU A 243 10.45 3.03 22.16
C GLU A 243 9.89 1.63 22.37
N GLU A 244 8.64 1.59 22.80
CA GLU A 244 7.88 0.37 23.00
C GLU A 244 6.50 0.53 22.36
N PHE A 245 5.94 -0.58 21.90
CA PHE A 245 4.57 -0.61 21.39
C PHE A 245 3.82 -1.84 21.88
N SER A 246 2.51 -1.72 21.91
CA SER A 246 1.61 -2.83 22.22
C SER A 246 1.32 -3.59 20.95
N ASN A 247 1.78 -4.83 20.89
CA ASN A 247 1.58 -5.69 19.75
C ASN A 247 0.15 -6.27 19.75
N PRO A 248 -0.56 -6.22 18.60
CA PRO A 248 -1.97 -6.58 18.51
C PRO A 248 -2.27 -8.04 18.83
N VAL A 249 -1.32 -8.96 18.59
CA VAL A 249 -1.51 -10.40 18.86
C VAL A 249 -0.90 -10.86 20.18
N ASN A 250 -0.02 -10.05 20.78
CA ASN A 250 0.67 -10.35 22.03
C ASN A 250 0.07 -9.55 23.20
N PHE A 251 -1.15 -9.88 23.62
CA PHE A 251 -1.85 -9.14 24.68
C PHE A 251 -1.05 -9.09 25.99
N GLY A 252 -0.72 -7.87 26.43
CA GLY A 252 -0.05 -7.62 27.71
C GLY A 252 1.47 -7.62 27.68
N VAL A 253 2.10 -7.79 26.51
CA VAL A 253 3.54 -7.63 26.32
C VAL A 253 3.80 -6.34 25.55
N LYS A 254 4.74 -5.53 26.04
CA LYS A 254 5.27 -4.38 25.30
C LYS A 254 6.52 -4.80 24.58
N ASP A 255 6.49 -4.73 23.26
CA ASP A 255 7.63 -5.04 22.43
C ASP A 255 8.49 -3.80 22.24
N LYS A 256 9.81 -3.97 22.29
CA LYS A 256 10.78 -2.91 22.00
C LYS A 256 10.93 -2.73 20.51
N VAL A 257 10.99 -1.49 20.07
CA VAL A 257 11.37 -1.18 18.70
C VAL A 257 12.87 -1.39 18.51
N VAL A 258 13.25 -2.05 17.42
CA VAL A 258 14.63 -2.20 16.99
C VAL A 258 14.84 -1.51 15.66
N ARG A 259 15.91 -0.71 15.57
CA ARG A 259 16.31 -0.04 14.33
C ARG A 259 17.45 -0.82 13.68
N TYR A 260 17.25 -1.14 12.41
CA TYR A 260 18.21 -1.85 11.58
C TYR A 260 18.91 -0.85 10.66
N GLY A 261 20.24 -0.88 10.63
CA GLY A 261 21.02 -0.18 9.62
C GLY A 261 21.15 -1.04 8.37
N PHE A 262 20.15 -1.05 7.50
CA PHE A 262 20.20 -1.84 6.25
C PHE A 262 21.19 -1.25 5.24
N GLY A 263 21.88 -2.13 4.51
CA GLY A 263 22.73 -1.75 3.40
C GLY A 263 21.95 -1.59 2.09
N TYR A 264 22.22 -0.51 1.35
CA TYR A 264 21.69 -0.27 0.01
C TYR A 264 22.77 0.29 -0.91
N VAL A 265 22.70 -0.05 -2.19
CA VAL A 265 23.58 0.47 -3.23
C VAL A 265 22.76 1.00 -4.40
N LYS A 266 23.34 1.91 -5.19
CA LYS A 266 22.69 2.37 -6.42
C LYS A 266 22.46 1.17 -7.33
N ASP A 267 21.29 1.10 -7.94
CA ASP A 267 20.99 0.03 -8.87
C ASP A 267 21.55 0.37 -10.25
N ASP A 268 22.83 0.04 -10.47
CA ASP A 268 23.49 0.28 -11.78
C ASP A 268 22.91 -0.60 -12.90
N LEU A 269 22.17 -1.67 -12.54
CA LEU A 269 21.42 -2.50 -13.49
C LEU A 269 20.03 -1.95 -13.77
N GLY A 270 19.53 -1.05 -12.90
CA GLY A 270 18.31 -0.28 -13.10
C GLY A 270 18.56 0.86 -14.08
N THR A 271 18.68 0.52 -15.36
CA THR A 271 19.15 1.43 -16.41
C THR A 271 18.09 2.45 -16.85
N SER A 272 16.82 2.28 -16.46
CA SER A 272 15.74 3.13 -16.94
C SER A 272 15.87 4.58 -16.45
N GLY A 273 16.41 4.82 -15.26
CA GLY A 273 16.38 6.14 -14.63
C GLY A 273 14.98 6.57 -14.13
N ASN A 274 14.00 5.66 -14.14
CA ASN A 274 12.66 5.90 -13.61
C ASN A 274 12.68 6.04 -12.09
N ILE A 275 11.97 7.04 -11.57
CA ILE A 275 11.79 7.30 -10.13
C ILE A 275 10.28 7.38 -9.84
N PRO A 276 9.60 6.24 -9.66
CA PRO A 276 8.17 6.18 -9.32
C PRO A 276 7.89 6.72 -7.92
N GLY A 277 6.62 7.03 -7.65
CA GLY A 277 6.13 7.20 -6.29
C GLY A 277 5.87 5.86 -5.61
N ILE A 278 5.44 5.91 -4.34
CA ILE A 278 4.95 4.76 -3.60
C ILE A 278 3.48 4.92 -3.24
N TYR A 279 2.75 3.82 -3.19
CA TYR A 279 1.33 3.77 -2.87
C TYR A 279 1.11 2.73 -1.77
N ILE A 280 0.87 3.16 -0.53
CA ILE A 280 0.94 2.27 0.64
C ILE A 280 -0.41 2.05 1.30
N GLU A 281 -0.80 0.79 1.49
CA GLU A 281 -2.04 0.38 2.14
C GLU A 281 -1.85 0.16 3.64
N PHE A 282 -2.66 0.83 4.45
CA PHE A 282 -2.87 0.42 5.84
C PHE A 282 -3.91 -0.69 5.89
N LYS A 283 -3.48 -1.87 6.35
CA LYS A 283 -4.39 -2.97 6.69
C LYS A 283 -5.26 -2.64 7.90
N GLU A 284 -6.17 -3.55 8.20
CA GLU A 284 -7.09 -3.39 9.31
C GLU A 284 -6.37 -3.18 10.67
N PRO A 285 -6.76 -2.18 11.47
CA PRO A 285 -6.02 -1.78 12.67
C PRO A 285 -5.89 -2.84 13.77
N TRP A 286 -6.66 -3.93 13.74
CA TRP A 286 -6.48 -5.04 14.68
C TRP A 286 -5.32 -5.97 14.31
N LEU A 287 -4.77 -5.86 13.10
CA LEU A 287 -3.57 -6.59 12.67
C LEU A 287 -2.28 -5.86 13.08
N ASN A 288 -2.39 -4.59 13.47
CA ASN A 288 -1.27 -3.70 13.74
C ASN A 288 -1.39 -2.98 15.10
N PRO A 289 -0.29 -2.45 15.65
CA PRO A 289 -0.32 -1.63 16.86
C PRO A 289 -1.20 -0.39 16.71
N SER A 290 -1.75 0.13 17.82
CA SER A 290 -2.64 1.30 17.78
C SER A 290 -1.97 2.59 17.29
N ASN A 291 -0.64 2.64 17.29
CA ASN A 291 0.17 3.75 16.79
C ASN A 291 0.81 3.45 15.42
N PHE A 292 0.35 2.44 14.68
CA PHE A 292 0.97 2.01 13.42
C PHE A 292 1.03 3.12 12.37
N GLU A 293 -0.04 3.91 12.20
CA GLU A 293 -0.03 5.05 11.28
C GLU A 293 1.03 6.10 11.65
N GLN A 294 1.29 6.28 12.94
CA GLN A 294 2.36 7.16 13.43
C GLN A 294 3.76 6.55 13.17
N MET A 295 3.90 5.22 13.23
CA MET A 295 5.14 4.53 12.87
C MET A 295 5.45 4.75 11.39
N VAL A 296 4.46 4.57 10.50
CA VAL A 296 4.60 4.85 9.06
C VAL A 296 4.94 6.31 8.80
N TYR A 297 4.23 7.26 9.46
CA TYR A 297 4.54 8.69 9.36
C TYR A 297 6.00 8.99 9.68
N ASN A 298 6.56 8.36 10.71
CA ASN A 298 7.95 8.54 11.12
C ASN A 298 8.93 7.85 10.16
N GLU A 299 8.61 6.65 9.69
CA GLU A 299 9.46 5.92 8.74
C GLU A 299 9.61 6.66 7.40
N LEU A 300 8.54 7.30 6.92
CA LEU A 300 8.57 8.14 5.72
C LEU A 300 9.53 9.33 5.83
N LYS A 301 9.93 9.75 7.04
CA LYS A 301 10.94 10.80 7.21
C LYS A 301 12.36 10.33 6.88
N MET A 302 12.56 9.01 6.80
CA MET A 302 13.86 8.37 6.53
C MET A 302 14.97 8.77 7.53
N GLU A 303 14.60 9.19 8.75
CA GLU A 303 15.55 9.65 9.80
C GLU A 303 16.55 8.55 10.21
N ASN A 304 16.17 7.28 10.05
CA ASN A 304 17.02 6.12 10.39
C ASN A 304 17.99 5.71 9.27
N VAL A 305 17.99 6.40 8.11
CA VAL A 305 18.86 6.07 6.97
C VAL A 305 20.11 6.93 6.95
N THR A 306 21.28 6.31 7.10
CA THR A 306 22.54 7.07 7.17
C THR A 306 23.08 7.44 5.79
N GLY A 307 23.71 8.63 5.67
CA GLY A 307 24.42 9.08 4.46
C GLY A 307 23.59 9.83 3.42
N PHE A 308 22.27 9.66 3.38
CA PHE A 308 21.40 10.34 2.42
C PHE A 308 19.93 10.55 2.88
N ALA A 309 19.62 10.39 4.17
CA ALA A 309 18.27 10.56 4.74
C ALA A 309 17.49 11.77 4.20
N GLU A 310 18.07 12.97 4.30
CA GLU A 310 17.39 14.21 3.90
C GLU A 310 16.95 14.22 2.43
N LYS A 311 17.70 13.55 1.55
CA LYS A 311 17.38 13.46 0.12
C LYS A 311 16.27 12.46 -0.20
N LEU A 312 16.02 11.52 0.71
CA LEU A 312 15.01 10.47 0.54
C LEU A 312 13.78 10.69 1.41
N ASN A 313 13.68 11.82 2.11
CA ASN A 313 12.51 12.14 2.91
C ASN A 313 11.24 12.10 2.03
N MET A 314 10.37 11.14 2.33
CA MET A 314 9.10 10.89 1.66
C MET A 314 7.92 11.55 2.38
N ASN A 315 8.12 12.03 3.61
CA ASN A 315 7.08 12.68 4.40
C ASN A 315 7.03 14.19 4.08
N ILE A 316 6.20 14.55 3.10
CA ILE A 316 6.03 15.94 2.63
C ILE A 316 5.50 16.93 3.69
N ILE A 317 5.07 16.47 4.88
CA ILE A 317 4.59 17.36 5.96
C ILE A 317 5.75 17.78 6.88
N ALA A 318 6.64 16.84 7.18
CA ALA A 318 7.75 17.06 8.11
C ALA A 318 9.05 17.53 7.40
N GLY A 319 9.02 17.66 6.08
CA GLY A 319 10.15 18.01 5.21
C GLY A 319 9.92 17.44 3.81
N GLY A 320 10.92 17.48 2.91
CA GLY A 320 10.79 16.77 1.62
C GLY A 320 9.72 17.30 0.65
N GLU A 321 9.16 18.49 0.91
CA GLU A 321 8.31 19.22 -0.06
C GLU A 321 9.13 19.57 -1.30
N GLU A 322 8.59 19.24 -2.45
CA GLU A 322 9.14 19.54 -3.76
C GLU A 322 8.43 20.76 -4.34
N PRO A 323 9.09 21.55 -5.21
CA PRO A 323 8.40 22.58 -5.98
C PRO A 323 7.19 21.98 -6.71
N GLU A 324 6.03 22.61 -6.61
CA GLU A 324 4.80 22.17 -7.30
C GLU A 324 4.95 22.17 -8.83
N SER A 325 5.94 22.89 -9.36
CA SER A 325 6.30 22.89 -10.77
C SER A 325 7.12 21.68 -11.21
N ASN A 326 7.56 20.81 -10.30
CA ASN A 326 8.29 19.61 -10.67
C ASN A 326 7.40 18.70 -11.53
N PRO A 327 7.83 18.33 -12.75
CA PRO A 327 7.00 17.53 -13.62
C PRO A 327 6.98 16.07 -13.17
N PHE A 328 5.83 15.41 -13.35
CA PHE A 328 5.67 13.96 -13.11
C PHE A 328 6.57 13.12 -14.01
N TYR A 329 6.92 13.65 -15.19
CA TYR A 329 7.76 12.99 -16.18
C TYR A 329 8.85 13.93 -16.66
N LYS A 330 10.07 13.41 -16.81
CA LYS A 330 11.22 14.20 -17.24
C LYS A 330 12.10 13.35 -18.16
N ASP A 331 12.52 13.91 -19.29
CA ASP A 331 13.41 13.25 -20.25
C ASP A 331 12.91 11.86 -20.70
N GLY A 332 11.58 11.70 -20.84
CA GLY A 332 10.95 10.44 -21.22
C GLY A 332 10.92 9.38 -20.12
N LYS A 333 11.20 9.76 -18.85
CA LYS A 333 11.27 8.90 -17.67
C LYS A 333 10.25 9.30 -16.59
N ILE A 334 9.95 8.36 -15.71
CA ILE A 334 9.13 8.61 -14.51
C ILE A 334 9.91 9.47 -13.52
N ASN A 335 9.29 10.52 -13.00
CA ASN A 335 9.87 11.42 -12.00
C ASN A 335 8.93 11.66 -10.81
N VAL A 336 7.82 10.91 -10.72
CA VAL A 336 6.77 11.06 -9.70
C VAL A 336 7.34 11.05 -8.27
N GLY A 337 8.32 10.19 -7.98
CA GLY A 337 8.95 10.12 -6.67
C GLY A 337 9.68 11.40 -6.24
N ASN A 338 9.94 12.34 -7.15
CA ASN A 338 10.53 13.65 -6.89
C ASN A 338 9.51 14.80 -7.00
N THR A 339 8.23 14.51 -6.80
CA THR A 339 7.14 15.48 -6.75
C THR A 339 6.41 15.40 -5.40
N ASN A 340 5.49 16.32 -5.12
CA ASN A 340 4.64 16.23 -3.94
C ASN A 340 3.67 15.03 -3.99
N GLY A 341 3.54 14.36 -5.14
CA GLY A 341 2.78 13.12 -5.29
C GLY A 341 3.57 11.85 -5.00
N LYS A 342 4.79 11.96 -4.45
CA LYS A 342 5.70 10.81 -4.23
C LYS A 342 5.17 9.72 -3.30
N VAL A 343 4.18 10.03 -2.46
CA VAL A 343 3.49 9.08 -1.58
C VAL A 343 1.99 9.23 -1.76
N ILE A 344 1.29 8.10 -1.91
CA ILE A 344 -0.15 8.00 -1.76
C ILE A 344 -0.44 6.99 -0.65
N LEU A 345 -1.38 7.32 0.23
CA LEU A 345 -1.85 6.44 1.29
C LEU A 345 -3.17 5.78 0.84
N GLN A 346 -3.45 4.56 1.31
CA GLN A 346 -4.77 3.93 1.17
C GLN A 346 -5.18 3.08 2.36
N THR A 347 -6.48 2.82 2.46
CA THR A 347 -7.03 1.83 3.39
C THR A 347 -8.48 1.51 3.02
N PHE A 348 -8.93 0.30 3.37
CA PHE A 348 -10.37 -0.02 3.51
C PHE A 348 -10.93 0.42 4.87
N SER A 349 -10.06 0.58 5.88
CA SER A 349 -10.49 0.71 7.26
C SER A 349 -10.91 2.13 7.60
N LEU A 350 -12.17 2.31 8.03
CA LEU A 350 -12.62 3.62 8.52
C LEU A 350 -11.79 4.09 9.71
N GLN A 351 -11.37 3.19 10.60
CA GLN A 351 -10.54 3.55 11.74
C GLN A 351 -9.17 4.03 11.28
N SER A 352 -8.52 3.33 10.34
CA SER A 352 -7.22 3.79 9.82
C SER A 352 -7.38 5.13 9.06
N LEU A 353 -8.44 5.28 8.27
CA LEU A 353 -8.77 6.53 7.57
C LEU A 353 -8.87 7.71 8.55
N THR A 354 -9.53 7.53 9.71
CA THR A 354 -9.60 8.59 10.74
C THR A 354 -8.24 8.93 11.34
N ARG A 355 -7.40 7.94 11.62
CA ARG A 355 -6.05 8.16 12.19
C ARG A 355 -5.12 8.83 11.19
N VAL A 356 -5.19 8.43 9.93
CA VAL A 356 -4.46 9.08 8.83
C VAL A 356 -4.93 10.53 8.69
N CYS A 357 -6.23 10.80 8.76
CA CYS A 357 -6.74 12.17 8.76
C CYS A 357 -6.19 12.99 9.93
N ASP A 358 -6.13 12.44 11.15
CA ASP A 358 -5.59 13.15 12.32
C ASP A 358 -4.08 13.45 12.19
N LEU A 359 -3.31 12.55 11.55
CA LEU A 359 -1.85 12.66 11.43
C LEU A 359 -1.38 13.45 10.22
N PHE A 360 -1.99 13.21 9.06
CA PHE A 360 -1.59 13.78 7.78
C PHE A 360 -2.44 14.98 7.37
N ASP A 361 -3.61 15.16 7.98
CA ASP A 361 -4.50 16.32 7.82
C ASP A 361 -4.92 16.63 6.37
N GLY A 362 -4.88 15.63 5.49
CA GLY A 362 -5.18 15.77 4.06
C GLY A 362 -4.06 16.42 3.24
N GLN A 363 -2.85 16.54 3.79
CA GLN A 363 -1.69 17.11 3.07
C GLN A 363 -0.97 16.11 2.17
N VAL A 364 -1.21 14.80 2.39
CA VAL A 364 -0.72 13.70 1.54
C VAL A 364 -1.92 13.10 0.79
N PRO A 365 -1.79 12.77 -0.51
CA PRO A 365 -2.83 12.07 -1.24
C PRO A 365 -3.28 10.79 -0.52
N MET A 366 -4.59 10.59 -0.42
CA MET A 366 -5.20 9.51 0.37
C MET A 366 -6.35 8.91 -0.41
N CYS A 367 -6.38 7.58 -0.52
CA CYS A 367 -7.41 6.82 -1.20
C CYS A 367 -8.22 5.98 -0.21
N PHE A 368 -9.54 6.14 -0.27
CA PHE A 368 -10.44 5.28 0.48
C PHE A 368 -10.90 4.14 -0.42
N LEU A 369 -10.48 2.92 -0.08
CA LEU A 369 -10.78 1.72 -0.85
C LEU A 369 -12.20 1.23 -0.55
N LEU A 370 -12.91 0.79 -1.58
CA LEU A 370 -14.25 0.24 -1.46
C LEU A 370 -14.25 -1.23 -1.87
N TRP A 371 -14.90 -2.05 -1.05
CA TRP A 371 -15.21 -3.44 -1.31
C TRP A 371 -16.69 -3.71 -1.07
N LYS A 372 -17.30 -4.62 -1.83
CA LYS A 372 -18.69 -5.02 -1.62
C LYS A 372 -18.74 -6.30 -0.80
N GLY A 373 -19.39 -6.23 0.36
CA GLY A 373 -19.45 -7.35 1.29
C GLY A 373 -20.22 -7.01 2.56
N THR A 374 -19.99 -7.82 3.60
CA THR A 374 -20.65 -7.70 4.90
C THR A 374 -19.68 -7.42 6.04
N GLY A 375 -18.41 -7.19 5.74
CA GLY A 375 -17.41 -6.71 6.69
C GLY A 375 -17.80 -5.34 7.26
N ALA A 376 -17.18 -4.97 8.39
CA ALA A 376 -17.53 -3.74 9.11
C ALA A 376 -17.32 -2.46 8.29
N THR A 377 -16.44 -2.52 7.30
CA THR A 377 -16.02 -1.44 6.42
C THR A 377 -16.44 -1.67 4.96
N ASP A 378 -17.13 -2.79 4.69
CA ASP A 378 -17.62 -3.12 3.36
C ASP A 378 -18.87 -2.31 3.00
N LEU A 379 -18.99 -1.99 1.72
CA LEU A 379 -20.19 -1.43 1.15
C LEU A 379 -21.27 -2.54 1.06
N THR A 380 -22.23 -2.51 1.98
CA THR A 380 -23.37 -3.46 1.96
C THR A 380 -24.39 -3.11 0.87
N TYR A 381 -24.63 -1.82 0.64
CA TYR A 381 -25.58 -1.31 -0.34
C TYR A 381 -24.85 -0.45 -1.37
N ASP A 382 -24.83 -0.92 -2.61
CA ASP A 382 -24.21 -0.24 -3.76
C ASP A 382 -25.18 0.56 -4.61
N ASP A 383 -26.34 0.92 -4.05
CA ASP A 383 -27.24 1.92 -4.63
C ASP A 383 -26.65 3.35 -4.49
N PRO A 384 -27.22 4.36 -5.19
CA PRO A 384 -26.69 5.72 -5.16
C PRO A 384 -26.56 6.33 -3.76
N GLN A 385 -27.48 6.02 -2.84
CA GLN A 385 -27.46 6.55 -1.48
C GLN A 385 -26.37 5.87 -0.64
N GLY A 386 -26.25 4.56 -0.75
CA GLY A 386 -25.21 3.78 -0.08
C GLY A 386 -23.82 4.20 -0.55
N TYR A 387 -23.60 4.28 -1.86
CA TYR A 387 -22.31 4.68 -2.43
C TYR A 387 -21.94 6.14 -2.08
N ALA A 388 -22.88 7.08 -2.19
CA ALA A 388 -22.66 8.47 -1.80
C ALA A 388 -22.31 8.62 -0.31
N SER A 389 -22.85 7.76 0.57
CA SER A 389 -22.52 7.81 1.99
C SER A 389 -21.03 7.54 2.26
N PHE A 390 -20.41 6.63 1.51
CA PHE A 390 -18.98 6.34 1.60
C PHE A 390 -18.13 7.46 0.98
N ILE A 391 -18.58 8.06 -0.12
CA ILE A 391 -17.95 9.27 -0.66
C ILE A 391 -17.95 10.40 0.39
N ASN A 392 -19.06 10.62 1.08
CA ASN A 392 -19.16 11.66 2.10
C ASN A 392 -18.27 11.35 3.32
N LEU A 393 -18.13 10.08 3.71
CA LEU A 393 -17.14 9.67 4.71
C LEU A 393 -15.71 9.97 4.23
N ALA A 394 -15.40 9.68 2.96
CA ALA A 394 -14.10 9.95 2.36
C ALA A 394 -13.78 11.45 2.41
N VAL A 395 -14.70 12.32 1.97
CA VAL A 395 -14.55 13.78 2.02
C VAL A 395 -14.40 14.27 3.46
N LYS A 396 -15.24 13.78 4.39
CA LYS A 396 -15.19 14.13 5.82
C LYS A 396 -13.82 13.85 6.43
N TYR A 397 -13.20 12.73 6.04
CA TYR A 397 -11.87 12.32 6.51
C TYR A 397 -10.75 12.60 5.50
N LYS A 398 -10.97 13.61 4.64
CA LYS A 398 -9.95 14.19 3.75
C LYS A 398 -9.25 13.19 2.82
N ALA A 399 -9.94 12.12 2.42
CA ALA A 399 -9.51 11.31 1.30
C ALA A 399 -9.69 12.11 0.00
N HIS A 400 -8.77 11.89 -0.92
CA HIS A 400 -8.70 12.54 -2.22
C HIS A 400 -9.30 11.66 -3.32
N PHE A 401 -9.22 10.36 -3.11
CA PHE A 401 -9.55 9.33 -4.08
C PHE A 401 -10.51 8.29 -3.50
N ILE A 402 -11.32 7.72 -4.36
CA ILE A 402 -12.05 6.48 -4.10
C ILE A 402 -11.39 5.40 -4.94
N GLY A 403 -11.07 4.25 -4.35
CA GLY A 403 -10.55 3.10 -5.07
C GLY A 403 -11.55 1.95 -5.04
N PRO A 404 -12.44 1.82 -6.03
CA PRO A 404 -13.41 0.74 -6.08
C PRO A 404 -12.87 -0.52 -6.76
N CYS A 405 -13.38 -1.69 -6.37
CA CYS A 405 -13.11 -2.92 -7.13
C CYS A 405 -13.85 -2.97 -8.48
N ILE A 406 -13.23 -3.64 -9.45
CA ILE A 406 -13.76 -3.85 -10.79
C ILE A 406 -14.07 -5.33 -11.04
N ALA A 407 -15.16 -5.59 -11.78
CA ALA A 407 -15.55 -6.96 -12.12
C ALA A 407 -14.79 -7.52 -13.33
N GLY A 408 -14.86 -8.85 -13.47
CA GLY A 408 -14.32 -9.58 -14.62
C GLY A 408 -13.23 -10.59 -14.23
N ALA A 409 -12.96 -11.53 -15.13
CA ALA A 409 -11.85 -12.46 -14.99
C ALA A 409 -10.50 -11.69 -15.03
N PRO A 410 -9.47 -12.19 -14.33
CA PRO A 410 -9.41 -13.45 -13.59
C PRO A 410 -9.98 -13.38 -12.16
N ASN A 411 -10.07 -12.18 -11.58
CA ASN A 411 -10.35 -12.00 -10.16
C ASN A 411 -11.82 -12.22 -9.77
N ASN A 412 -12.74 -11.99 -10.71
CA ASN A 412 -14.19 -12.12 -10.51
C ASN A 412 -14.73 -11.33 -9.31
N TYR A 413 -14.16 -10.15 -9.04
CA TYR A 413 -14.64 -9.26 -7.99
C TYR A 413 -16.04 -8.71 -8.30
N PRO A 414 -16.76 -8.20 -7.28
CA PRO A 414 -17.94 -7.39 -7.50
C PRO A 414 -17.64 -6.16 -8.37
N GLU A 415 -18.67 -5.61 -9.04
CA GLU A 415 -18.55 -4.34 -9.75
C GLU A 415 -18.91 -3.18 -8.81
N LEU A 416 -17.94 -2.31 -8.52
CA LEU A 416 -18.15 -1.04 -7.82
C LEU A 416 -17.67 0.17 -8.63
N ASN A 417 -17.41 0.00 -9.93
CA ASN A 417 -16.93 1.07 -10.79
C ASN A 417 -17.84 1.33 -12.00
N TYR A 418 -19.16 1.24 -11.83
CA TYR A 418 -20.11 1.62 -12.87
C TYR A 418 -19.93 3.10 -13.28
N PRO A 419 -20.28 3.48 -14.52
CA PRO A 419 -20.17 4.86 -15.02
C PRO A 419 -20.81 5.92 -14.11
N TRP A 420 -21.95 5.60 -13.50
CA TRP A 420 -22.62 6.51 -12.55
C TRP A 420 -21.87 6.62 -11.21
N GLN A 421 -21.19 5.56 -10.75
CA GLN A 421 -20.35 5.59 -9.54
C GLN A 421 -19.10 6.44 -9.78
N HIS A 422 -18.45 6.28 -10.93
CA HIS A 422 -17.37 7.16 -11.38
C HIS A 422 -17.81 8.63 -11.38
N ASN A 423 -18.99 8.91 -11.94
CA ASN A 423 -19.54 10.26 -11.95
C ASN A 423 -19.82 10.81 -10.54
N LEU A 424 -20.36 10.00 -9.62
CA LEU A 424 -20.55 10.41 -8.22
C LEU A 424 -19.25 10.83 -7.55
N ILE A 425 -18.17 10.07 -7.77
CA ILE A 425 -16.83 10.40 -7.25
C ILE A 425 -16.38 11.78 -7.77
N HIS A 426 -16.58 12.04 -9.07
CA HIS A 426 -16.23 13.34 -9.68
C HIS A 426 -17.14 14.49 -9.26
N ARG A 427 -18.43 14.24 -8.98
CA ARG A 427 -19.35 15.24 -8.39
C ARG A 427 -18.82 15.72 -7.03
N ALA A 428 -18.19 14.84 -6.25
CA ALA A 428 -17.50 15.15 -5.01
C ALA A 428 -16.12 15.83 -5.19
N LYS A 429 -15.70 16.11 -6.43
CA LYS A 429 -14.36 16.63 -6.76
C LYS A 429 -13.23 15.69 -6.35
N MET A 430 -13.50 14.41 -6.18
CA MET A 430 -12.50 13.36 -5.95
C MET A 430 -12.06 12.73 -7.28
N LYS A 431 -10.99 11.94 -7.26
CA LYS A 431 -10.58 11.08 -8.40
C LYS A 431 -10.83 9.60 -8.11
N ASN A 432 -10.91 8.80 -9.17
CA ASN A 432 -11.28 7.38 -9.15
C ASN A 432 -10.08 6.49 -9.45
N HIS A 433 -9.66 5.65 -8.50
CA HIS A 433 -8.48 4.78 -8.58
C HIS A 433 -8.86 3.28 -8.51
N PRO A 434 -9.58 2.73 -9.50
CA PRO A 434 -10.08 1.36 -9.46
C PRO A 434 -9.00 0.26 -9.49
N TYR A 435 -9.33 -0.90 -8.94
CA TYR A 435 -8.47 -2.09 -8.88
C TYR A 435 -9.24 -3.40 -9.17
N SER A 436 -8.65 -4.47 -9.69
CA SER A 436 -7.34 -4.58 -10.33
C SER A 436 -7.51 -4.98 -11.81
N PHE A 437 -6.80 -4.28 -12.69
CA PHE A 437 -6.83 -4.46 -14.13
C PHE A 437 -5.78 -5.48 -14.56
N ASP A 438 -6.25 -6.65 -15.01
CA ASP A 438 -5.37 -7.78 -15.32
C ASP A 438 -5.54 -8.28 -16.76
N THR A 439 -6.49 -7.72 -17.50
CA THR A 439 -6.76 -8.13 -18.88
C THR A 439 -7.01 -6.94 -19.80
N TYR A 440 -6.72 -7.14 -21.08
CA TYR A 440 -7.10 -6.21 -22.15
C TYR A 440 -8.61 -5.95 -22.18
N ASP A 441 -9.45 -6.93 -21.85
CA ASP A 441 -10.91 -6.77 -21.83
C ASP A 441 -11.36 -5.83 -20.71
N GLN A 442 -10.77 -5.95 -19.52
CA GLN A 442 -11.02 -5.00 -18.44
C GLN A 442 -10.56 -3.59 -18.88
N MET A 443 -9.35 -3.45 -19.42
CA MET A 443 -8.87 -2.17 -19.95
C MET A 443 -9.84 -1.59 -21.00
N ALA A 444 -10.18 -2.34 -22.03
CA ALA A 444 -11.11 -1.93 -23.10
C ALA A 444 -12.48 -1.50 -22.55
N LYS A 445 -13.01 -2.20 -21.54
CA LYS A 445 -14.28 -1.86 -20.89
C LYS A 445 -14.21 -0.51 -20.19
N TYR A 446 -13.29 -0.31 -19.26
CA TYR A 446 -13.29 0.90 -18.45
C TYR A 446 -12.71 2.12 -19.18
N PHE A 447 -11.89 1.92 -20.22
CA PHE A 447 -11.43 3.00 -21.10
C PHE A 447 -12.42 3.33 -22.23
N GLY A 448 -13.56 2.64 -22.32
CA GLY A 448 -14.65 2.98 -23.24
C GLY A 448 -14.43 2.55 -24.69
N GLN A 449 -13.65 1.50 -24.93
CA GLN A 449 -13.56 0.87 -26.26
C GLN A 449 -14.82 0.05 -26.58
N TYR A 450 -15.56 -0.34 -25.55
CA TYR A 450 -16.91 -0.89 -25.67
C TYR A 450 -17.94 0.20 -25.40
N ASN A 451 -19.16 0.05 -25.94
CA ASN A 451 -20.32 0.91 -25.61
C ASN A 451 -20.82 0.74 -24.16
N TRP A 452 -19.98 0.28 -23.25
CA TRP A 452 -20.30 0.10 -21.84
C TRP A 452 -20.44 1.47 -21.18
N GLY A 453 -21.60 1.74 -20.60
CA GLY A 453 -21.95 3.06 -20.06
C GLY A 453 -22.59 4.02 -21.04
N SER A 454 -22.71 3.65 -22.32
CA SER A 454 -23.35 4.47 -23.36
C SER A 454 -24.88 4.62 -23.20
N ASP A 455 -25.50 3.81 -22.34
CA ASP A 455 -26.94 3.86 -22.05
C ASP A 455 -27.37 5.20 -21.43
N GLY A 456 -26.43 5.94 -20.84
CA GLY A 456 -26.62 7.32 -20.38
C GLY A 456 -26.47 8.39 -21.48
N GLY A 457 -26.20 8.01 -22.73
CA GLY A 457 -25.78 8.91 -23.81
C GLY A 457 -24.41 9.54 -23.53
N SER A 458 -24.25 10.83 -23.82
CA SER A 458 -23.03 11.61 -23.51
C SER A 458 -22.88 11.99 -22.03
N ARG A 459 -23.66 11.39 -21.11
CA ARG A 459 -23.63 11.78 -19.67
C ARG A 459 -22.41 11.28 -18.92
N TYR A 460 -21.98 10.06 -19.22
CA TYR A 460 -20.88 9.40 -18.53
C TYR A 460 -19.85 8.97 -19.58
N GLU A 461 -18.91 9.87 -19.85
CA GLU A 461 -17.85 9.63 -20.84
C GLU A 461 -16.70 8.87 -20.18
N ALA A 462 -16.32 7.76 -20.81
CA ALA A 462 -15.10 7.03 -20.46
C ALA A 462 -13.86 7.89 -20.81
N PRO A 463 -12.69 7.65 -20.18
CA PRO A 463 -12.37 6.53 -19.29
C PRO A 463 -12.94 6.68 -17.88
N TYR A 464 -13.43 5.59 -17.31
CA TYR A 464 -14.05 5.52 -15.98
C TYR A 464 -13.01 5.35 -14.86
N LEU A 465 -11.90 6.09 -14.93
CA LEU A 465 -10.77 6.06 -14.00
C LEU A 465 -9.87 7.28 -14.17
N ASP A 466 -9.13 7.62 -13.12
CA ASP A 466 -8.10 8.67 -13.10
C ASP A 466 -6.71 8.15 -12.75
N ALA A 467 -6.62 6.95 -12.19
CA ALA A 467 -5.45 6.09 -12.03
C ALA A 467 -5.95 4.66 -11.87
N PHE A 468 -5.09 3.65 -11.91
CA PHE A 468 -5.55 2.27 -11.74
C PHE A 468 -4.45 1.32 -11.29
N PHE A 469 -4.85 0.27 -10.59
CA PHE A 469 -3.98 -0.80 -10.12
C PHE A 469 -3.98 -1.95 -11.12
N THR A 470 -2.82 -2.52 -11.40
CA THR A 470 -2.67 -3.64 -12.34
C THR A 470 -1.64 -4.64 -11.85
N ASN A 471 -1.95 -5.93 -12.02
CA ASN A 471 -0.95 -6.99 -11.84
C ASN A 471 -0.08 -7.19 -13.11
N HIS A 472 -0.49 -6.58 -14.22
CA HIS A 472 0.14 -6.64 -15.55
C HIS A 472 0.59 -5.25 -16.00
N THR A 473 1.62 -4.71 -15.34
CA THR A 473 2.14 -3.37 -15.62
C THR A 473 2.58 -3.20 -17.08
N ASP A 474 3.21 -4.21 -17.67
CA ASP A 474 3.64 -4.25 -19.07
C ASP A 474 2.46 -4.11 -20.04
N MET A 475 1.44 -4.95 -19.87
CA MET A 475 0.23 -4.96 -20.69
C MET A 475 -0.50 -3.62 -20.60
N SER A 476 -0.68 -3.13 -19.37
CA SER A 476 -1.39 -1.90 -19.09
C SER A 476 -0.67 -0.69 -19.69
N LEU A 477 0.65 -0.59 -19.53
CA LEU A 477 1.43 0.47 -20.15
C LEU A 477 1.38 0.42 -21.68
N GLN A 478 1.48 -0.77 -22.28
CA GLN A 478 1.37 -0.93 -23.73
C GLN A 478 0.00 -0.50 -24.25
N TYR A 479 -1.09 -0.94 -23.60
CA TYR A 479 -2.45 -0.50 -23.92
C TYR A 479 -2.55 1.03 -23.88
N MET A 480 -2.04 1.64 -22.82
CA MET A 480 -2.09 3.10 -22.65
C MET A 480 -1.37 3.84 -23.78
N VAL A 481 -0.26 3.30 -24.29
CA VAL A 481 0.46 3.85 -25.44
C VAL A 481 -0.33 3.65 -26.74
N ASP A 482 -0.80 2.42 -27.00
CA ASP A 482 -1.49 2.04 -28.23
C ASP A 482 -2.78 2.86 -28.44
N PHE A 483 -3.50 3.16 -27.36
CA PHE A 483 -4.74 3.93 -27.40
C PHE A 483 -4.55 5.42 -27.05
N GLY A 484 -3.31 5.89 -26.90
CA GLY A 484 -2.98 7.32 -26.77
C GLY A 484 -3.27 7.95 -25.41
N TYR A 485 -3.55 7.15 -24.37
CA TYR A 485 -3.72 7.60 -22.99
C TYR A 485 -2.37 7.91 -22.30
N ARG A 486 -1.27 7.33 -22.78
CA ARG A 486 0.10 7.63 -22.33
C ARG A 486 0.90 8.21 -23.48
N LYS A 487 1.38 9.44 -23.29
CA LYS A 487 2.11 10.22 -24.30
C LYS A 487 3.25 11.02 -23.69
N SER A 488 4.19 11.46 -24.52
CA SER A 488 5.27 12.37 -24.11
C SER A 488 4.72 13.56 -23.31
N PRO A 489 5.34 13.94 -22.17
CA PRO A 489 6.68 13.53 -21.72
C PRO A 489 6.77 12.20 -20.95
N ALA A 490 5.68 11.46 -20.74
CA ALA A 490 5.74 10.14 -20.11
C ALA A 490 6.52 9.14 -20.99
N PRO A 491 7.14 8.09 -20.41
CA PRO A 491 7.73 7.01 -21.19
C PRO A 491 6.66 6.37 -22.08
N THR A 492 6.98 6.21 -23.36
CA THR A 492 6.10 5.62 -24.39
C THR A 492 6.71 4.38 -25.04
N GLU A 493 8.01 4.14 -24.85
CA GLU A 493 8.65 2.89 -25.20
C GLU A 493 8.56 1.95 -24.01
N ILE A 494 7.84 0.84 -24.18
CA ILE A 494 7.64 -0.16 -23.14
C ILE A 494 8.66 -1.29 -23.37
N PRO A 495 9.58 -1.56 -22.42
CA PRO A 495 10.59 -2.58 -22.59
C PRO A 495 9.98 -3.99 -22.55
N ASP A 496 10.68 -4.98 -23.10
CA ASP A 496 10.25 -6.37 -22.98
C ASP A 496 10.35 -6.85 -21.52
N ALA A 497 9.22 -7.33 -21.00
CA ALA A 497 9.08 -7.77 -19.62
C ALA A 497 10.09 -8.85 -19.20
N ARG A 498 10.43 -9.77 -20.11
CA ARG A 498 11.35 -10.88 -19.84
C ARG A 498 12.79 -10.40 -19.85
N GLU A 499 13.14 -9.57 -20.83
CA GLU A 499 14.47 -8.96 -20.91
C GLU A 499 14.78 -8.11 -19.67
N VAL A 500 13.78 -7.37 -19.15
CA VAL A 500 13.95 -6.61 -17.89
C VAL A 500 14.30 -7.55 -16.74
N LEU A 501 13.64 -8.70 -16.59
CA LEU A 501 13.96 -9.67 -15.52
C LEU A 501 15.37 -10.25 -15.69
N ASP A 502 15.74 -10.62 -16.92
CA ASP A 502 17.06 -11.17 -17.21
C ASP A 502 18.16 -10.14 -16.89
N ASN A 503 17.97 -8.86 -17.27
CA ASN A 503 18.89 -7.76 -16.97
C ASN A 503 18.99 -7.46 -15.47
N LEU A 504 17.90 -7.68 -14.71
CA LEU A 504 17.89 -7.53 -13.26
C LEU A 504 18.52 -8.72 -12.52
N GLY A 505 18.90 -9.78 -13.25
CA GLY A 505 19.55 -10.99 -12.71
C GLY A 505 18.59 -12.12 -12.31
N TYR A 506 17.34 -12.05 -12.73
CA TYR A 506 16.30 -13.05 -12.46
C TYR A 506 16.13 -14.01 -13.65
N GLU A 507 17.19 -14.76 -13.93
CA GLU A 507 17.24 -15.75 -15.01
C GLU A 507 16.17 -16.84 -14.84
N LYS A 508 15.63 -17.30 -15.97
CA LYS A 508 14.62 -18.36 -16.02
C LYS A 508 15.15 -19.71 -15.57
#